data_AF-A0A3B9FLD1-F1
#
_entry.id   AF-A0A3B9FLD1-F1
#
_cell.length_a   1.000
_cell.length_b   1.000
_cell.length_c   1.000
_cell.angle_alpha   90.00
_cell.angle_beta   90.00
_cell.angle_gamma   90.00
#
_symmetry.space_group_name_H-M   'P 1'
#
loop_
_entity.id
_entity.type
_entity.pdbx_description
1 polymer ?
#
loop_
_entity_poly.entity_id
_entity_poly.type
_entity_poly.pdbx_seq_one_letter_code
_entity_poly.pdbx_strand_id
1 'polypeptide(L)'
;MRMKKITSLFAGFLLAGSLFATEPLISSLLPRGGQAGSTQEIIVRGQRLDQATEFLFYGEGIRTTKIEEEKSTVLKVALEIAKDAPLGQH
;
A
#
# COMPACT_ATOMS: atom_id res chain seq x y z
N MET A 1 31.79 2.34 -35.51
CA MET A 1 30.99 3.09 -34.50
C MET A 1 29.54 2.62 -34.34
N ARG A 2 28.90 1.98 -35.35
CA ARG A 2 27.51 1.46 -35.27
C ARG A 2 27.31 0.21 -34.38
N MET A 3 28.25 -0.74 -34.38
CA MET A 3 28.11 -2.00 -33.60
C MET A 3 28.16 -1.79 -32.09
N LYS A 4 29.07 -0.93 -31.57
CA LYS A 4 29.15 -0.61 -30.13
C LYS A 4 27.85 0.00 -29.59
N LYS A 5 27.12 0.77 -30.40
CA LYS A 5 25.82 1.35 -30.03
C LYS A 5 24.73 0.28 -29.91
N ILE A 6 24.76 -0.74 -30.78
CA ILE A 6 23.80 -1.86 -30.76
C ILE A 6 24.07 -2.78 -29.55
N THR A 7 25.34 -3.07 -29.25
CA THR A 7 25.71 -3.86 -28.06
C THR A 7 25.32 -3.15 -26.75
N SER A 8 25.51 -1.82 -26.69
CA SER A 8 25.09 -1.02 -25.54
C SER A 8 23.57 -0.99 -25.36
N LEU A 9 22.80 -0.98 -26.45
CA LEU A 9 21.34 -0.98 -26.41
C LEU A 9 20.79 -2.33 -25.92
N PHE A 10 21.42 -3.44 -26.33
CA PHE A 10 21.04 -4.79 -25.92
C PHE A 10 21.35 -5.06 -24.43
N ALA A 11 22.48 -4.56 -23.94
CA ALA A 11 22.83 -4.62 -22.52
C ALA A 11 21.83 -3.82 -21.65
N GLY A 12 21.37 -2.66 -22.13
CA GLY A 12 20.33 -1.88 -21.46
C GLY A 12 18.99 -2.59 -21.39
N PHE A 13 18.61 -3.32 -22.45
CA PHE A 13 17.36 -4.09 -22.49
C PHE A 13 17.35 -5.28 -21.51
N LEU A 14 18.49 -5.97 -21.37
CA LEU A 14 18.64 -7.08 -20.42
C LEU A 14 18.58 -6.60 -18.95
N LEU A 15 19.12 -5.42 -18.65
CA LEU A 15 19.08 -4.84 -17.30
C LEU A 15 17.68 -4.29 -16.93
N ALA A 16 16.89 -3.84 -17.91
CA ALA A 16 15.53 -3.38 -17.67
C ALA A 16 14.57 -4.52 -17.27
N GLY A 17 14.83 -5.75 -17.70
CA GLY A 17 13.99 -6.91 -17.40
C GLY A 17 14.07 -7.44 -15.97
N SER A 18 15.07 -7.02 -15.17
CA SER A 18 15.25 -7.46 -13.78
C SER A 18 14.55 -6.61 -12.72
N LEU A 19 13.83 -5.56 -13.13
CA LEU A 19 13.00 -4.77 -12.21
C LEU A 19 11.69 -5.50 -11.94
N PHE A 20 11.67 -6.33 -10.90
CA PHE A 20 10.43 -6.90 -10.38
C PHE A 20 9.63 -5.82 -9.66
N ALA A 21 8.60 -5.30 -10.32
CA ALA A 21 7.54 -4.58 -9.64
C ALA A 21 6.83 -5.58 -8.73
N THR A 22 7.05 -5.46 -7.42
CA THR A 22 6.48 -6.37 -6.46
C THR A 22 5.33 -5.69 -5.75
N GLU A 23 4.10 -6.16 -6.01
CA GLU A 23 2.89 -5.51 -5.51
C GLU A 23 2.73 -5.79 -4.00
N PRO A 24 2.34 -4.78 -3.19
CA PRO A 24 2.01 -5.01 -1.79
C PRO A 24 0.88 -6.03 -1.68
N LEU A 25 1.04 -6.99 -0.77
CA LEU A 25 -0.01 -7.97 -0.48
C LEU A 25 -0.51 -7.77 0.94
N ILE A 26 -1.79 -7.44 1.09
CA ILE A 26 -2.45 -7.44 2.39
C ILE A 26 -3.02 -8.83 2.65
N SER A 27 -2.65 -9.43 3.78
CA SER A 27 -3.08 -10.77 4.20
C SER A 27 -4.16 -10.73 5.28
N SER A 28 -4.12 -9.71 6.16
CA SER A 28 -5.14 -9.48 7.17
C SER A 28 -5.05 -8.06 7.72
N LEU A 29 -6.15 -7.60 8.31
CA LEU A 29 -6.22 -6.39 9.11
C LEU A 29 -7.11 -6.61 10.32
N LEU A 30 -6.73 -6.04 11.46
CA LEU A 30 -7.47 -6.15 12.73
C LEU A 30 -7.42 -4.83 13.50
N PRO A 31 -8.52 -4.41 14.16
CA PRO A 31 -9.87 -4.94 14.02
C PRO A 31 -10.45 -4.74 12.60
N ARG A 32 -11.48 -5.52 12.24
CA ARG A 32 -12.15 -5.48 10.92
C ARG A 32 -13.39 -4.56 10.89
N GLY A 33 -13.46 -3.62 11.82
CA GLY A 33 -14.57 -2.70 11.93
C GLY A 33 -14.20 -1.53 12.83
N GLY A 34 -15.00 -0.47 12.75
CA GLY A 34 -14.85 0.75 13.52
C GLY A 34 -16.19 1.47 13.65
N GLN A 35 -16.24 2.43 14.56
CA GLN A 35 -17.44 3.20 14.83
C GLN A 35 -17.47 4.47 13.95
N ALA A 36 -18.64 4.83 13.43
CA ALA A 36 -18.82 6.11 12.74
C ALA A 36 -18.56 7.29 13.69
N GLY A 37 -17.82 8.29 13.23
CA GLY A 37 -17.42 9.46 14.02
C GLY A 37 -16.29 9.18 15.00
N SER A 38 -15.44 8.16 14.75
CA SER A 38 -14.31 7.82 15.61
C SER A 38 -12.99 7.73 14.83
N THR A 39 -11.89 7.67 15.58
CA THR A 39 -10.59 7.23 15.06
C THR A 39 -10.39 5.77 15.42
N GLN A 40 -10.07 4.94 14.44
CA GLN A 40 -9.82 3.51 14.61
C GLN A 40 -8.36 3.18 14.24
N GLU A 41 -7.60 2.68 15.21
CA GLU A 41 -6.29 2.09 14.92
C GLU A 41 -6.46 0.65 14.45
N ILE A 42 -5.78 0.30 13.36
CA ILE A 42 -5.72 -1.06 12.82
C ILE A 42 -4.28 -1.52 12.64
N ILE A 43 -4.08 -2.82 12.74
CA ILE A 43 -2.84 -3.51 12.40
C ILE A 43 -3.05 -4.19 11.05
N VAL A 44 -2.30 -3.78 10.04
CA VAL A 44 -2.30 -4.38 8.71
C VAL A 44 -1.09 -5.31 8.60
N ARG A 45 -1.33 -6.55 8.16
CA ARG A 45 -0.28 -7.56 7.98
C ARG A 45 -0.23 -8.02 6.53
N GLY A 46 0.96 -8.27 6.03
CA GLY A 46 1.15 -8.56 4.62
C GLY A 46 2.59 -8.81 4.22
N GLN A 47 2.87 -8.53 2.95
CA GLN A 47 4.21 -8.57 2.37
C GLN A 47 4.42 -7.28 1.58
N ARG A 48 5.64 -6.73 1.67
CA ARG A 48 6.07 -5.56 0.90
C ARG A 48 5.20 -4.34 1.19
N LEU A 49 4.90 -4.16 2.46
CA LEU A 49 4.14 -3.02 2.96
C LEU A 49 5.06 -1.83 3.26
N ASP A 50 6.38 -2.02 3.15
CA ASP A 50 7.34 -0.95 3.22
C ASP A 50 7.04 0.12 2.17
N GLN A 51 7.29 1.37 2.52
CA GLN A 51 7.01 2.54 1.66
C GLN A 51 5.51 2.79 1.36
N ALA A 52 4.58 2.20 2.12
CA ALA A 52 3.16 2.56 2.02
C ALA A 52 2.95 4.06 2.37
N THR A 53 2.34 4.80 1.45
CA THR A 53 2.12 6.25 1.58
C THR A 53 0.65 6.62 1.79
N GLU A 54 -0.27 5.80 1.28
CA GLU A 54 -1.70 6.07 1.31
C GLU A 54 -2.49 4.75 1.27
N PHE A 55 -3.67 4.74 1.87
CA PHE A 55 -4.68 3.71 1.64
C PHE A 55 -5.86 4.32 0.89
N LEU A 56 -6.26 3.61 -0.18
CA LEU A 56 -7.40 4.00 -0.99
C LEU A 56 -8.63 3.21 -0.53
N PHE A 57 -9.74 3.91 -0.36
CA PHE A 57 -11.04 3.34 -0.02
C PHE A 57 -11.99 3.48 -1.20
N TYR A 58 -12.80 2.46 -1.46
CA TYR A 58 -13.76 2.47 -2.58
C TYR A 58 -14.92 3.44 -2.36
N GLY A 59 -15.24 3.76 -1.11
CA GLY A 59 -16.28 4.69 -0.71
C GLY A 59 -15.74 5.92 0.00
N GLU A 60 -16.62 6.88 0.24
CA GLU A 60 -16.31 8.08 1.01
C GLU A 60 -16.48 7.85 2.52
N GLY A 61 -15.93 8.76 3.33
CA GLY A 61 -16.15 8.78 4.78
C GLY A 61 -15.11 8.02 5.61
N ILE A 62 -14.14 7.34 5.00
CA ILE A 62 -12.98 6.74 5.69
C ILE A 62 -11.70 7.26 5.06
N ARG A 63 -10.76 7.73 5.90
CA ARG A 63 -9.42 8.15 5.45
C ARG A 63 -8.33 7.73 6.43
N THR A 64 -7.13 7.50 5.92
CA THR A 64 -5.95 7.34 6.76
C THR A 64 -5.45 8.68 7.28
N THR A 65 -5.20 8.77 8.58
CA THR A 65 -4.57 9.94 9.22
C THR A 65 -3.14 9.69 9.62
N LYS A 66 -2.75 8.42 9.80
CA LYS A 66 -1.39 8.01 10.13
C LYS A 66 -1.10 6.62 9.59
N ILE A 67 0.11 6.45 9.05
CA ILE A 67 0.66 5.14 8.67
C ILE A 67 2.03 5.05 9.34
N GLU A 68 2.20 4.05 10.18
CA GLU A 68 3.48 3.72 10.81
C GLU A 68 3.93 2.36 10.32
N GLU A 69 5.10 2.32 9.69
CA GLU A 69 5.77 1.09 9.35
C GLU A 69 6.45 0.53 10.61
N GLU A 70 5.97 -0.62 11.10
CA GLU A 70 6.67 -1.35 12.16
C GLU A 70 7.71 -2.28 11.54
N LYS A 71 7.33 -2.94 10.43
CA LYS A 71 8.16 -3.85 9.61
C LYS A 71 7.64 -3.80 8.17
N SER A 72 8.44 -4.29 7.22
CA SER A 72 8.00 -4.49 5.82
C SER A 72 6.80 -5.44 5.63
N THR A 73 6.33 -6.09 6.71
CA THR A 73 5.16 -6.98 6.73
C THR A 73 4.06 -6.54 7.69
N VAL A 74 4.25 -5.44 8.44
CA VAL A 74 3.32 -4.96 9.47
C VAL A 74 3.26 -3.44 9.48
N LEU A 75 2.06 -2.88 9.30
CA LEU A 75 1.77 -1.46 9.47
C LEU A 75 0.80 -1.25 10.64
N LYS A 76 1.01 -0.18 11.41
CA LYS A 76 -0.03 0.39 12.27
C LYS A 76 -0.64 1.58 11.54
N VAL A 77 -1.96 1.57 11.39
CA VAL A 77 -2.66 2.57 10.59
C VAL A 77 -3.78 3.17 11.41
N ALA A 78 -3.84 4.49 11.48
CA ALA A 78 -4.95 5.21 12.08
C ALA A 78 -5.93 5.64 10.99
N LEU A 79 -7.18 5.23 11.14
CA LEU A 79 -8.29 5.59 10.26
C LEU A 79 -9.19 6.59 10.97
N GLU A 80 -9.57 7.66 10.28
CA GLU A 80 -10.68 8.51 10.68
C GLU A 80 -11.93 8.07 9.93
N ILE A 81 -12.99 7.79 10.68
CA ILE A 81 -14.30 7.38 10.16
C ILE A 81 -15.27 8.53 10.41
N ALA A 82 -15.77 9.13 9.34
CA ALA A 82 -16.73 10.23 9.42
C ALA A 82 -18.02 9.79 10.12
N LYS A 83 -18.75 10.74 10.71
CA LYS A 83 -19.99 10.46 11.46
C LYS A 83 -21.12 9.94 10.55
N ASP A 84 -21.08 10.32 9.28
CA ASP A 84 -22.02 9.98 8.22
C ASP A 84 -21.46 8.91 7.26
N ALA A 85 -20.32 8.28 7.59
CA ALA A 85 -19.78 7.17 6.80
C ALA A 85 -20.85 6.07 6.62
N PRO A 86 -21.07 5.57 5.38
CA PRO A 86 -22.07 4.53 5.14
C PRO A 86 -21.80 3.29 5.98
N LEU A 87 -22.85 2.59 6.42
CA LEU A 87 -22.68 1.30 7.08
C LEU A 87 -22.39 0.20 6.06
N GLY A 88 -21.52 -0.75 6.41
CA GLY A 88 -21.23 -1.91 5.59
C GLY A 88 -19.74 -2.21 5.47
N GLN A 89 -19.39 -3.01 4.46
CA GLN A 89 -18.01 -3.31 4.13
C GLN A 89 -17.41 -2.17 3.31
N HIS A 90 -16.23 -1.73 3.70
CA HIS A 90 -15.40 -0.73 3.02
C HIS A 90 -14.00 -1.28 2.81
#